data_AF-A0A8T2ZHV1-F1
#
_entry.id   AF-A0A8T2ZHV1-F1
#
_cell.length_a   1.000
_cell.length_b   1.000
_cell.length_c   1.000
_cell.angle_alpha   90.00
_cell.angle_beta   90.00
_cell.angle_gamma   90.00
#
_symmetry.space_group_name_H-M   'P 1'
#
loop_
_entity.id
_entity.type
_entity.pdbx_description
1 polymer ?
#
loop_
_entity_poly.entity_id
_entity_poly.type
_entity_poly.pdbx_seq_one_letter_code
_entity_poly.pdbx_strand_id
1 'polypeptide(L)'
;MTKPNISVKLGRWGGVRRPIFILGILALLVCISTLSKFYSIRSLFISDTFCSHVNIECQRGFQSEPGIAVETIVIKIQKEMNEMRDMPIDSSSAETIVSRYNAFLADILGLIESLQTTGNPQENSEIRAVHPLVGRKQQSDEPAKFFMIEEIRKYVRIKPNRLGKQNFMGANGTFTSIGHACFAMKKDIEEYMDYDVGEICKDDWKLAQKLMVHGCDPLPRRRCFARAPQLYSKPFPIDESMWKLPDNRNVRWSQYRCKNFTCLASNTTRKGFFKCADCFNLSDHELPRWIKQVISDPEMNLTADFLIPEVLNIKLGEIRIGLDFSVGTGTFAARMREFNVTIVSATINLGAPFNEMIALRGLVPLYLTINQRLPFFDNTLDLLHTTRFLDGWIDFVLLDFILYDWDRVLRPGGLLWIDSFFCLKEDLDDYLEAFKMLRYRRHKWIVVPKLDKDDREVFFSAVLEKPPRPFR
;
A
#
# COMPACT_ATOMS: atom_id res chain seq x y z
N MET A 1 -16.02 62.50 63.56
CA MET A 1 -14.58 62.71 63.82
C MET A 1 -13.82 61.77 62.89
N THR A 2 -12.90 62.14 61.99
CA THR A 2 -12.26 63.41 61.61
C THR A 2 -11.48 63.06 60.32
N LYS A 3 -11.53 63.90 59.28
CA LYS A 3 -10.56 63.83 58.16
C LYS A 3 -9.18 64.26 58.68
N PRO A 4 -8.10 63.86 57.99
CA PRO A 4 -7.30 64.90 57.35
C PRO A 4 -6.78 64.57 55.94
N ASN A 5 -6.59 65.65 55.19
CA ASN A 5 -5.89 65.78 53.91
C ASN A 5 -4.36 65.64 54.07
N ILE A 6 -3.65 65.40 52.95
CA ILE A 6 -2.33 65.97 52.53
C ILE A 6 -2.05 65.37 51.12
N SER A 7 -2.29 66.06 50.01
CA SER A 7 -1.50 67.12 49.33
C SER A 7 -0.11 66.68 48.79
N VAL A 8 -0.11 66.39 47.48
CA VAL A 8 0.90 66.58 46.43
C VAL A 8 2.28 67.14 46.81
N LYS A 9 3.35 66.49 46.31
CA LYS A 9 4.55 67.18 45.79
C LYS A 9 5.11 66.46 44.55
N LEU A 10 4.96 67.13 43.40
CA LEU A 10 5.54 66.78 42.12
C LEU A 10 7.04 67.15 42.14
N GLY A 11 7.91 66.15 42.23
CA GLY A 11 9.37 66.30 42.18
C GLY A 11 9.88 66.19 40.75
N ARG A 12 10.38 67.32 40.23
CA ARG A 12 11.02 67.52 38.93
C ARG A 12 12.32 66.70 38.86
N TRP A 13 12.36 65.59 38.11
CA TRP A 13 13.62 64.87 37.85
C TRP A 13 14.27 65.41 36.58
N GLY A 14 15.37 66.13 36.79
CA GLY A 14 16.21 66.74 35.77
C GLY A 14 16.87 65.75 34.82
N GLY A 15 17.23 66.31 33.67
CA GLY A 15 17.79 65.62 32.51
C GLY A 15 19.09 64.89 32.82
N VAL A 16 19.17 63.70 32.24
CA VAL A 16 20.36 62.91 31.80
C VAL A 16 19.90 61.47 31.46
N ARG A 17 18.71 61.03 31.91
CA ARG A 17 18.16 59.69 31.58
C ARG A 17 17.23 59.62 30.36
N ARG A 18 16.87 60.75 29.74
CA ARG A 18 16.03 60.77 28.50
C ARG A 18 16.71 60.14 27.27
N PRO A 19 18.00 60.39 26.96
CA PRO A 19 18.59 59.79 25.76
C PRO A 19 18.79 58.28 25.89
N ILE A 20 19.01 57.75 27.10
CA ILE A 20 19.19 56.31 27.36
C ILE A 20 17.89 55.54 27.13
N PHE A 21 16.75 56.08 27.60
CA PHE A 21 15.44 55.46 27.33
C PHE A 21 15.07 55.52 25.84
N ILE A 22 15.41 56.61 25.15
CA ILE A 22 15.15 56.73 23.71
C ILE A 22 16.04 55.75 22.91
N LEU A 23 17.32 55.62 23.25
CA LEU A 23 18.23 54.63 22.66
C LEU A 23 17.78 53.19 22.96
N GLY A 24 17.29 52.92 24.17
CA GLY A 24 16.73 51.63 24.54
C GLY A 24 15.48 51.26 23.73
N ILE A 25 14.56 52.21 23.53
CA ILE A 25 13.37 52.01 22.69
C ILE A 25 13.76 51.82 21.22
N LEU A 26 14.74 52.59 20.72
CA LEU A 26 15.22 52.46 19.35
C LEU A 26 15.89 51.10 19.11
N ALA A 27 16.71 50.62 20.06
CA ALA A 27 17.34 49.30 19.99
C ALA A 27 16.28 48.19 20.04
N LEU A 28 15.23 48.34 20.85
CA LEU A 28 14.14 47.37 20.94
C LEU A 28 13.30 47.32 19.66
N LEU A 29 13.06 48.47 19.02
CA LEU A 29 12.40 48.55 17.71
C LEU A 29 13.26 47.97 16.58
N VAL A 30 14.58 48.18 16.61
CA VAL A 30 15.51 47.54 15.66
C VAL A 30 15.56 46.03 15.88
N CYS A 31 15.60 45.55 17.12
CA CYS A 31 15.51 44.12 17.42
C CYS A 31 14.18 43.52 16.92
N ILE A 32 13.04 44.15 17.17
CA ILE A 32 11.72 43.69 16.68
C ILE A 32 11.66 43.71 15.14
N SER A 33 12.24 44.71 14.48
CA SER A 33 12.37 44.81 13.02
C SER A 33 13.25 43.71 12.42
N THR A 34 14.37 43.38 13.07
CA THR A 34 15.26 42.29 12.64
C THR A 34 14.64 40.91 12.91
N LEU A 35 13.91 40.75 14.02
CA LEU A 35 13.18 39.53 14.35
C LEU A 35 11.96 39.33 13.46
N SER A 36 11.25 40.37 13.04
CA SER A 36 10.12 40.26 12.09
C SER A 36 10.60 39.94 10.66
N LYS A 37 11.79 40.40 10.26
CA LYS A 37 12.44 39.94 9.02
C LYS A 37 12.99 38.52 9.08
N PHE A 38 13.32 37.99 10.27
CA PHE A 38 13.74 36.59 10.46
C PHE A 38 12.58 35.61 10.71
N TYR A 39 11.42 36.08 11.20
CA TYR A 39 10.25 35.23 11.50
C TYR A 39 9.06 35.37 10.55
N SER A 40 9.11 36.25 9.54
CA SER A 40 8.01 36.36 8.55
C SER A 40 8.18 35.53 7.28
N ILE A 41 9.23 34.71 7.13
CA ILE A 41 9.37 33.77 6.00
C ILE A 41 10.06 32.49 6.46
N ARG A 42 9.40 31.68 7.30
CA ARG A 42 9.68 30.23 7.41
C ARG A 42 8.67 29.45 8.26
N SER A 43 7.40 29.44 7.87
CA SER A 43 6.42 28.40 8.23
C SER A 43 5.09 28.79 7.59
N LEU A 44 4.49 27.87 6.84
CA LEU A 44 3.29 28.01 5.97
C LEU A 44 3.65 28.31 4.51
N PHE A 45 3.19 27.41 3.64
CA PHE A 45 3.39 27.31 2.18
C PHE A 45 4.63 26.56 1.70
N ILE A 46 4.59 25.24 1.83
CA ILE A 46 5.18 24.31 0.86
C ILE A 46 4.05 23.42 0.35
N SER A 47 3.53 23.76 -0.84
CA SER A 47 3.22 22.86 -1.95
C SER A 47 2.19 23.52 -2.85
N ASP A 48 2.66 24.37 -3.76
CA ASP A 48 2.00 24.58 -5.06
C ASP A 48 2.94 25.39 -5.96
N THR A 49 3.96 24.72 -6.52
CA THR A 49 4.51 25.07 -7.84
C THR A 49 5.45 23.98 -8.36
N PHE A 50 4.90 23.06 -9.15
CA PHE A 50 5.65 22.41 -10.23
C PHE A 50 4.87 22.64 -11.52
N CYS A 51 4.87 23.90 -11.99
CA CYS A 51 4.53 24.27 -13.36
C CYS A 51 4.99 25.71 -13.62
N SER A 52 6.30 25.90 -13.76
CA SER A 52 6.86 27.08 -14.42
C SER A 52 8.23 26.75 -15.00
N HIS A 53 8.25 25.87 -16.00
CA HIS A 53 9.30 25.83 -16.99
C HIS A 53 8.72 25.25 -18.28
N VAL A 54 8.15 26.13 -19.11
CA VAL A 54 8.46 26.34 -20.54
C VAL A 54 7.55 27.48 -21.01
N ASN A 55 8.15 28.65 -21.28
CA ASN A 55 7.53 29.71 -22.08
C ASN A 55 7.48 29.25 -23.54
N ILE A 56 6.32 29.40 -24.20
CA ILE A 56 6.11 30.01 -25.53
C ILE A 56 4.73 29.59 -26.08
N GLU A 57 3.92 30.62 -26.37
CA GLU A 57 2.84 30.76 -27.37
C GLU A 57 1.91 29.58 -27.71
N CYS A 58 0.62 29.73 -27.39
CA CYS A 58 -0.43 29.66 -28.43
C CYS A 58 -1.73 30.34 -27.96
N GLN A 59 -1.90 31.62 -28.32
CA GLN A 59 -3.22 32.17 -28.61
C GLN A 59 -3.59 31.69 -30.02
N ARG A 60 -4.53 30.74 -30.15
CA ARG A 60 -5.46 30.66 -31.30
C ARG A 60 -6.54 29.58 -31.09
N GLY A 61 -7.77 30.06 -30.94
CA GLY A 61 -8.95 29.55 -31.62
C GLY A 61 -9.46 28.15 -31.26
N PHE A 62 -10.37 28.10 -30.29
CA PHE A 62 -11.62 27.33 -30.40
C PHE A 62 -12.64 28.02 -29.49
N GLN A 63 -13.36 29.01 -30.03
CA GLN A 63 -14.57 29.52 -29.38
C GLN A 63 -15.63 28.42 -29.52
N SER A 64 -15.99 27.80 -28.40
CA SER A 64 -17.18 26.95 -28.34
C SER A 64 -18.42 27.85 -28.38
N GLU A 65 -19.41 27.45 -29.19
CA GLU A 65 -20.70 28.15 -29.38
C GLU A 65 -21.46 28.61 -28.11
N PRO A 66 -21.31 28.03 -26.89
CA PRO A 66 -22.00 28.55 -25.72
C PRO A 66 -21.48 29.91 -25.23
N GLY A 67 -20.23 30.26 -25.54
CA GLY A 67 -19.62 31.50 -25.07
C GLY A 67 -20.21 32.76 -25.71
N ILE A 68 -20.56 32.68 -27.01
CA ILE A 68 -21.13 33.79 -27.77
C ILE A 68 -22.56 34.09 -27.31
N ALA A 69 -23.33 33.07 -26.93
CA ALA A 69 -24.71 33.21 -26.45
C ALA A 69 -24.78 33.91 -25.09
N VAL A 70 -23.91 33.54 -24.14
CA VAL A 70 -23.85 34.15 -22.81
C VAL A 70 -23.40 35.61 -22.88
N GLU A 71 -22.42 35.92 -23.72
CA GLU A 71 -21.93 37.30 -23.92
C GLU A 71 -23.01 38.20 -24.53
N THR A 72 -23.82 37.67 -25.45
CA THR A 72 -24.95 38.39 -26.06
C THR A 72 -26.07 38.69 -25.04
N ILE A 73 -26.35 37.76 -24.12
CA ILE A 73 -27.35 37.94 -23.05
C ILE A 73 -26.88 39.03 -22.08
N VAL A 74 -25.61 39.02 -21.69
CA VAL A 74 -25.03 40.04 -20.79
C VAL A 74 -25.11 41.43 -21.40
N ILE A 75 -24.81 41.58 -22.70
CA ILE A 75 -24.91 42.88 -23.41
C ILE A 75 -26.37 43.38 -23.45
N LYS A 76 -27.34 42.50 -23.69
CA LYS A 76 -28.77 42.88 -23.79
C LYS A 76 -29.34 43.29 -22.42
N ILE A 77 -28.96 42.60 -21.35
CA ILE A 77 -29.31 42.97 -19.96
C ILE A 77 -28.71 44.33 -19.60
N GLN A 78 -27.43 44.55 -19.90
CA GLN A 78 -26.74 45.80 -19.58
C GLN A 78 -27.38 47.00 -20.30
N LYS A 79 -27.86 46.80 -21.53
CA LYS A 79 -28.54 47.84 -22.32
C LYS A 79 -29.89 48.22 -21.71
N GLU A 80 -30.72 47.24 -21.37
CA GLU A 80 -32.04 47.48 -20.73
C GLU A 80 -31.90 48.08 -19.33
N MET A 81 -30.88 47.67 -18.55
CA MET A 81 -30.58 48.29 -17.26
C MET A 81 -30.19 49.77 -17.38
N ASN A 82 -29.52 50.15 -18.47
CA ASN A 82 -29.17 51.55 -18.73
C ASN A 82 -30.38 52.36 -19.23
N GLU A 83 -31.23 51.79 -20.10
CA GLU A 83 -32.43 52.45 -20.60
C GLU A 83 -33.48 52.67 -19.48
N MET A 84 -33.57 51.77 -18.48
CA MET A 84 -34.39 51.97 -17.29
C MET A 84 -33.85 53.04 -16.33
N ARG A 85 -32.54 53.33 -16.36
CA ARG A 85 -31.91 54.32 -15.49
C ARG A 85 -32.25 55.76 -15.89
N ASP A 86 -32.54 55.97 -17.17
CA ASP A 86 -32.73 57.30 -17.75
C ASP A 86 -34.21 57.71 -17.90
N MET A 87 -35.17 56.92 -17.39
CA MET A 87 -36.61 57.24 -17.46
C MET A 87 -37.08 58.15 -16.30
N PRO A 88 -37.79 59.26 -16.56
CA PRO A 88 -38.38 60.09 -15.51
C PRO A 88 -39.59 59.38 -14.87
N ILE A 89 -39.64 59.40 -13.54
CA ILE A 89 -40.68 58.76 -12.76
C ILE A 89 -41.88 59.71 -12.64
N ASP A 90 -42.88 59.53 -13.51
CA ASP A 90 -44.21 60.10 -13.30
C ASP A 90 -45.29 59.01 -13.21
N SER A 91 -46.26 59.27 -12.35
CA SER A 91 -47.21 58.32 -11.76
C SER A 91 -48.28 57.74 -12.70
N SER A 92 -48.16 57.93 -14.02
CA SER A 92 -49.04 57.31 -15.03
C SER A 92 -48.35 56.25 -15.91
N SER A 93 -47.11 55.87 -15.59
CA SER A 93 -46.28 54.98 -16.42
C SER A 93 -46.13 53.53 -15.90
N ALA A 94 -46.81 53.17 -14.81
CA ALA A 94 -46.63 51.86 -14.16
C ALA A 94 -47.11 50.66 -15.02
N GLU A 95 -48.24 50.77 -15.72
CA GLU A 95 -48.74 49.69 -16.60
C GLU A 95 -47.83 49.46 -17.81
N THR A 96 -47.28 50.53 -18.38
CA THR A 96 -46.38 50.44 -19.55
C THR A 96 -45.02 49.83 -19.19
N ILE A 97 -44.53 50.10 -17.97
CA ILE A 97 -43.29 49.52 -17.45
C ILE A 97 -43.46 48.02 -17.19
N VAL A 98 -44.58 47.60 -16.58
CA VAL A 98 -44.86 46.18 -16.29
C VAL A 98 -45.03 45.37 -17.57
N SER A 99 -45.72 45.91 -18.58
CA SER A 99 -45.87 45.26 -19.89
C SER A 99 -44.53 45.07 -20.60
N ARG A 100 -43.66 46.08 -20.56
CA ARG A 100 -42.33 46.03 -21.19
C ARG A 100 -41.39 45.06 -20.46
N TYR A 101 -41.47 45.00 -19.12
CA TYR A 101 -40.72 44.05 -18.31
C TYR A 101 -41.14 42.60 -18.56
N ASN A 102 -42.45 42.35 -18.71
CA ASN A 102 -42.96 41.02 -19.03
C ASN A 102 -42.55 40.56 -20.44
N ALA A 103 -42.52 41.46 -21.42
CA ALA A 103 -42.03 41.16 -22.76
C ALA A 103 -40.53 40.84 -22.76
N PHE A 104 -39.73 41.59 -21.99
CA PHE A 104 -38.29 41.33 -21.83
C PHE A 104 -38.01 39.99 -21.14
N LEU A 105 -38.73 39.68 -20.06
CA LEU A 105 -38.60 38.40 -19.36
C LEU A 105 -38.98 37.21 -20.24
N ALA A 106 -40.01 37.36 -21.10
CA ALA A 106 -40.39 36.34 -22.06
C ALA A 106 -39.29 36.09 -23.11
N ASP A 107 -38.61 37.16 -23.58
CA ASP A 107 -37.51 37.08 -24.54
C ASP A 107 -36.25 36.40 -23.94
N ILE A 108 -35.94 36.70 -22.66
CA ILE A 108 -34.88 36.04 -21.89
C ILE A 108 -35.21 34.56 -21.65
N LEU A 109 -36.46 34.25 -21.27
CA LEU A 109 -36.91 32.88 -21.03
C LEU A 109 -36.84 32.03 -22.30
N GLY A 110 -37.22 32.58 -23.46
CA GLY A 110 -37.11 31.89 -24.75
C GLY A 110 -35.66 31.60 -25.15
N LEU A 111 -34.72 32.49 -24.83
CA LEU A 111 -33.29 32.26 -25.07
C LEU A 111 -32.71 31.18 -24.12
N ILE A 112 -33.14 31.15 -22.86
CA ILE A 112 -32.74 30.11 -21.90
C ILE A 112 -33.31 28.74 -22.29
N GLU A 113 -34.56 28.67 -22.77
CA GLU A 113 -35.16 27.44 -23.30
C GLU A 113 -34.44 26.93 -24.56
N SER A 114 -33.96 27.82 -25.43
CA SER A 114 -33.16 27.43 -26.60
C SER A 114 -31.80 26.82 -26.22
N LEU A 115 -31.23 27.22 -25.07
CA LEU A 115 -30.01 26.64 -24.50
C LEU A 115 -30.27 25.33 -23.74
N GLN A 116 -31.48 25.14 -23.19
CA GLN A 116 -31.86 23.91 -22.47
C GLN A 116 -32.30 22.77 -23.41
N THR A 117 -32.80 23.07 -24.62
CA THR A 117 -33.19 22.05 -25.61
C THR A 117 -32.01 21.38 -26.32
N THR A 118 -30.80 21.92 -26.18
CA THR A 118 -29.57 21.34 -26.75
C THR A 118 -28.72 20.55 -25.74
N GLY A 119 -29.18 20.36 -24.50
CA GLY A 119 -28.45 19.52 -23.55
C GLY A 119 -29.23 19.09 -22.31
N ASN A 120 -29.77 17.87 -22.32
CA ASN A 120 -29.60 16.85 -21.27
C ASN A 120 -30.33 15.53 -21.60
N PRO A 121 -30.01 14.36 -20.98
CA PRO A 121 -29.44 14.16 -19.62
C PRO A 121 -28.13 13.34 -19.60
N GLN A 122 -27.22 13.36 -18.62
CA GLN A 122 -27.41 13.16 -17.17
C GLN A 122 -26.02 13.19 -16.48
N GLU A 123 -25.87 13.90 -15.35
CA GLU A 123 -24.95 13.67 -14.19
C GLU A 123 -24.53 15.01 -13.56
N ASN A 124 -25.24 15.43 -12.51
CA ASN A 124 -24.78 16.46 -11.58
C ASN A 124 -24.19 15.78 -10.34
N SER A 125 -22.88 15.92 -10.15
CA SER A 125 -22.22 15.76 -8.87
C SER A 125 -22.24 17.10 -8.13
N GLU A 126 -23.06 17.23 -7.09
CA GLU A 126 -22.73 18.12 -5.99
C GLU A 126 -22.89 17.41 -4.64
N ILE A 127 -21.86 17.63 -3.85
CA ILE A 127 -21.54 17.17 -2.51
C ILE A 127 -22.73 17.35 -1.55
N ARG A 128 -23.22 16.25 -0.97
CA ARG A 128 -23.93 16.28 0.32
C ARG A 128 -23.35 15.26 1.28
N ALA A 129 -22.89 15.78 2.40
CA ALA A 129 -22.37 15.04 3.52
C ALA A 129 -23.51 14.34 4.30
N VAL A 130 -23.34 13.01 4.48
CA VAL A 130 -23.58 12.22 5.71
C VAL A 130 -24.93 11.44 5.92
N HIS A 131 -24.76 10.09 5.91
CA HIS A 131 -25.45 8.98 6.65
C HIS A 131 -26.93 8.62 6.34
N PRO A 132 -27.46 7.43 6.74
CA PRO A 132 -26.88 6.16 7.24
C PRO A 132 -27.37 4.91 6.44
N LEU A 133 -26.93 3.72 6.85
CA LEU A 133 -27.42 2.36 6.50
C LEU A 133 -26.61 1.59 5.45
N VAL A 134 -25.84 0.64 5.98
CA VAL A 134 -25.25 -0.51 5.28
C VAL A 134 -26.34 -1.32 4.57
N GLY A 135 -26.16 -1.54 3.27
CA GLY A 135 -27.00 -2.41 2.45
C GLY A 135 -26.32 -2.87 1.17
N ARG A 136 -25.51 -3.94 1.29
CA ARG A 136 -25.17 -4.98 0.31
C ARG A 136 -24.85 -4.61 -1.18
N LYS A 137 -23.64 -5.01 -1.61
CA LYS A 137 -23.15 -5.21 -3.00
C LYS A 137 -22.87 -3.96 -3.84
N GLN A 138 -21.79 -3.26 -3.53
CA GLN A 138 -20.90 -2.64 -4.52
C GLN A 138 -19.59 -2.30 -3.80
N GLN A 139 -18.59 -3.17 -3.89
CA GLN A 139 -17.20 -2.74 -3.68
C GLN A 139 -16.86 -1.97 -4.95
N SER A 140 -17.06 -0.65 -4.93
CA SER A 140 -16.91 0.18 -6.11
C SER A 140 -15.44 0.24 -6.51
N ASP A 141 -15.15 -0.04 -7.78
CA ASP A 141 -13.88 0.28 -8.45
C ASP A 141 -13.61 1.81 -8.52
N GLU A 142 -14.26 2.60 -7.68
CA GLU A 142 -14.21 4.06 -7.58
C GLU A 142 -12.78 4.59 -7.46
N PRO A 143 -11.88 4.00 -6.63
CA PRO A 143 -10.51 4.47 -6.52
C PRO A 143 -9.73 4.33 -7.84
N ALA A 144 -10.04 3.30 -8.65
CA ALA A 144 -9.41 3.14 -9.95
C ALA A 144 -9.89 4.19 -10.97
N LYS A 145 -11.13 4.67 -10.84
CA LYS A 145 -11.67 5.72 -11.72
C LYS A 145 -10.99 7.08 -11.53
N PHE A 146 -10.41 7.33 -10.36
CA PHE A 146 -9.67 8.56 -10.07
C PHE A 146 -8.40 8.71 -10.92
N PHE A 147 -7.73 7.60 -11.26
CA PHE A 147 -6.48 7.64 -12.01
C PHE A 147 -6.72 7.73 -13.51
N MET A 148 -5.87 8.47 -14.24
CA MET A 148 -5.92 8.55 -15.71
C MET A 148 -5.01 7.50 -16.38
N ILE A 149 -3.97 7.04 -15.71
CA ILE A 149 -2.99 6.07 -16.22
C ILE A 149 -3.55 4.66 -16.09
N GLU A 150 -3.71 3.96 -17.22
CA GLU A 150 -4.31 2.61 -17.26
C GLU A 150 -3.57 1.60 -16.40
N GLU A 151 -2.24 1.68 -16.31
CA GLU A 151 -1.45 0.77 -15.47
C GLU A 151 -1.76 0.95 -13.97
N ILE A 152 -1.98 2.19 -13.53
CA ILE A 152 -2.40 2.47 -12.16
C ILE A 152 -3.84 1.97 -11.94
N ARG A 153 -4.73 2.14 -12.92
CA ARG A 153 -6.10 1.57 -12.84
C ARG A 153 -6.05 0.05 -12.70
N LYS A 154 -5.25 -0.61 -13.52
CA LYS A 154 -5.03 -2.06 -13.46
C LYS A 154 -4.46 -2.46 -12.11
N TYR A 155 -3.49 -1.73 -11.57
CA TYR A 155 -2.92 -2.04 -10.26
C TYR A 155 -3.93 -1.85 -9.11
N VAL A 156 -4.66 -0.73 -9.06
CA VAL A 156 -5.58 -0.38 -7.95
C VAL A 156 -6.82 -1.28 -7.87
N ARG A 157 -7.29 -1.82 -9.00
CA ARG A 157 -8.49 -2.69 -9.03
C ARG A 157 -8.30 -3.94 -8.17
N ILE A 158 -9.36 -4.36 -7.48
CA ILE A 158 -9.39 -5.62 -6.73
C ILE A 158 -9.16 -6.79 -7.71
N LYS A 159 -8.29 -7.73 -7.35
CA LYS A 159 -8.01 -8.93 -8.15
C LYS A 159 -8.80 -10.11 -7.56
N PRO A 160 -9.85 -10.62 -8.23
CA PRO A 160 -10.63 -11.73 -7.71
C PRO A 160 -9.82 -13.02 -7.70
N ASN A 161 -10.11 -13.93 -6.77
CA ASN A 161 -9.48 -15.26 -6.77
C ASN A 161 -10.09 -16.13 -7.89
N ARG A 162 -9.27 -16.82 -8.70
CA ARG A 162 -9.73 -17.58 -9.89
C ARG A 162 -10.80 -18.64 -9.56
N LEU A 163 -10.70 -19.28 -8.39
CA LEU A 163 -11.61 -20.36 -7.97
C LEU A 163 -12.85 -19.89 -7.20
N GLY A 164 -13.09 -18.57 -7.05
CA GLY A 164 -14.24 -18.01 -6.32
C GLY A 164 -14.27 -18.32 -4.81
N LYS A 165 -13.23 -18.98 -4.28
CA LYS A 165 -13.03 -19.29 -2.86
C LYS A 165 -12.15 -18.23 -2.21
N GLN A 166 -12.16 -18.18 -0.87
CA GLN A 166 -11.18 -17.37 -0.13
C GLN A 166 -9.75 -17.83 -0.44
N ASN A 167 -8.84 -16.88 -0.63
CA ASN A 167 -7.42 -17.15 -0.77
C ASN A 167 -6.83 -17.59 0.57
N PHE A 168 -5.56 -17.97 0.55
CA PHE A 168 -4.86 -18.50 1.73
C PHE A 168 -4.77 -17.48 2.88
N MET A 169 -4.91 -16.17 2.61
CA MET A 169 -4.96 -15.10 3.61
C MET A 169 -6.36 -14.91 4.22
N GLY A 170 -7.38 -15.64 3.74
CA GLY A 170 -8.76 -15.53 4.18
C GLY A 170 -9.56 -14.42 3.47
N ALA A 171 -9.05 -13.86 2.37
CA ALA A 171 -9.70 -12.79 1.61
C ALA A 171 -10.38 -13.32 0.33
N ASN A 172 -11.48 -12.69 -0.09
CA ASN A 172 -12.22 -13.05 -1.32
C ASN A 172 -11.54 -12.58 -2.62
N GLY A 173 -10.44 -11.84 -2.49
CA GLY A 173 -9.63 -11.30 -3.57
C GLY A 173 -8.38 -10.64 -2.97
N THR A 174 -7.52 -10.16 -3.85
CA THR A 174 -6.27 -9.47 -3.52
C THR A 174 -6.46 -7.96 -3.71
N PHE A 175 -6.03 -7.18 -2.73
CA PHE A 175 -6.18 -5.72 -2.66
C PHE A 175 -4.80 -5.06 -2.66
N THR A 176 -4.46 -4.26 -3.67
CA THR A 176 -3.11 -3.67 -3.79
C THR A 176 -2.86 -2.54 -2.78
N SER A 177 -1.58 -2.32 -2.44
CA SER A 177 -1.14 -1.46 -1.32
C SER A 177 -1.16 0.05 -1.62
N ILE A 178 -2.15 0.56 -2.35
CA ILE A 178 -2.36 2.01 -2.47
C ILE A 178 -3.40 2.38 -1.42
N GLY A 179 -3.01 3.21 -0.45
CA GLY A 179 -3.73 3.52 0.81
C GLY A 179 -5.21 3.93 0.72
N HIS A 180 -5.81 4.03 -0.48
CA HIS A 180 -7.26 4.09 -0.70
C HIS A 180 -8.01 2.95 0.02
N ALA A 181 -7.41 1.74 0.08
CA ALA A 181 -8.00 0.64 0.83
C ALA A 181 -8.12 0.94 2.34
N CYS A 182 -7.22 1.75 2.91
CA CYS A 182 -7.34 2.19 4.31
C CYS A 182 -8.58 3.04 4.55
N PHE A 183 -8.96 3.90 3.59
CA PHE A 183 -10.16 4.73 3.71
C PHE A 183 -11.44 3.88 3.73
N ALA A 184 -11.48 2.83 2.91
CA ALA A 184 -12.57 1.85 2.94
C ALA A 184 -12.65 1.07 4.27
N MET A 185 -11.52 0.97 4.99
CA MET A 185 -11.39 0.29 6.28
C MET A 185 -11.33 1.25 7.46
N LYS A 186 -11.92 2.45 7.36
CA LYS A 186 -11.89 3.51 8.38
C LYS A 186 -12.02 3.00 9.82
N LYS A 187 -13.04 2.18 10.11
CA LYS A 187 -13.28 1.67 11.46
C LYS A 187 -12.13 0.80 11.99
N ASP A 188 -11.62 -0.10 11.15
CA ASP A 188 -10.53 -1.01 11.53
C ASP A 188 -9.22 -0.22 11.75
N ILE A 189 -8.95 0.81 10.93
CA ILE A 189 -7.74 1.64 11.08
C ILE A 189 -7.83 2.59 12.29
N GLU A 190 -9.02 3.12 12.60
CA GLU A 190 -9.26 3.90 13.83
C GLU A 190 -9.07 3.04 15.07
N GLU A 191 -9.60 1.81 15.09
CA GLU A 191 -9.35 0.84 16.17
C GLU A 191 -7.87 0.50 16.29
N TYR A 192 -7.17 0.33 15.16
CA TYR A 192 -5.72 0.12 15.13
C TYR A 192 -4.95 1.35 15.65
N MET A 193 -5.46 2.56 15.52
CA MET A 193 -4.77 3.76 16.00
C MET A 193 -5.23 4.24 17.38
N ASP A 194 -6.19 3.54 17.99
CA ASP A 194 -6.70 3.81 19.34
C ASP A 194 -5.76 3.23 20.41
N TYR A 195 -4.78 4.04 20.82
CA TYR A 195 -3.85 3.73 21.92
C TYR A 195 -3.33 5.02 22.55
N ASP A 196 -2.91 4.93 23.81
CA ASP A 196 -2.24 6.02 24.50
C ASP A 196 -0.76 6.07 24.16
N VAL A 197 -0.25 7.27 23.88
CA VAL A 197 1.15 7.48 23.54
C VAL A 197 2.04 7.11 24.73
N GLY A 198 3.04 6.26 24.49
CA GLY A 198 3.96 5.79 25.52
C GLY A 198 3.49 4.58 26.32
N GLU A 199 2.26 4.11 26.11
CA GLU A 199 1.74 2.90 26.75
C GLU A 199 2.12 1.62 25.97
N ILE A 200 1.77 0.45 26.50
CA ILE A 200 1.91 -0.83 25.79
C ILE A 200 0.83 -0.95 24.71
N CYS A 201 1.23 -1.28 23.48
CA CYS A 201 0.28 -1.51 22.40
C CYS A 201 -0.68 -2.68 22.72
N LYS A 202 -1.94 -2.55 22.25
CA LYS A 202 -2.93 -3.64 22.27
C LYS A 202 -2.37 -4.88 21.54
N ASP A 203 -2.80 -6.07 21.96
CA ASP A 203 -2.41 -7.33 21.30
C ASP A 203 -3.33 -7.62 20.11
N ASP A 204 -3.15 -6.84 19.05
CA ASP A 204 -4.06 -6.73 17.90
C ASP A 204 -3.35 -7.02 16.56
N TRP A 205 -2.34 -7.89 16.57
CA TRP A 205 -1.61 -8.27 15.36
C TRP A 205 -2.53 -8.84 14.25
N LYS A 206 -3.66 -9.47 14.62
CA LYS A 206 -4.68 -9.91 13.64
C LYS A 206 -5.34 -8.75 12.92
N LEU A 207 -5.63 -7.65 13.64
CA LEU A 207 -6.20 -6.43 13.05
C LEU A 207 -5.18 -5.79 12.11
N ALA A 208 -3.91 -5.71 12.53
CA ALA A 208 -2.80 -5.26 11.71
C ALA A 208 -2.70 -6.06 10.40
N GLN A 209 -2.66 -7.40 10.51
CA GLN A 209 -2.59 -8.27 9.34
C GLN A 209 -3.83 -8.16 8.45
N LYS A 210 -5.02 -8.04 9.05
CA LYS A 210 -6.28 -7.83 8.30
C LYS A 210 -6.18 -6.58 7.44
N LEU A 211 -5.75 -5.46 8.02
CA LEU A 211 -5.54 -4.21 7.28
C LEU A 211 -4.55 -4.42 6.12
N MET A 212 -3.38 -5.01 6.37
CA MET A 212 -2.37 -5.26 5.33
C MET A 212 -2.87 -6.16 4.20
N VAL A 213 -3.52 -7.28 4.53
CA VAL A 213 -4.07 -8.25 3.55
C VAL A 213 -5.16 -7.63 2.69
N HIS A 214 -5.89 -6.66 3.23
CA HIS A 214 -6.91 -5.90 2.51
C HIS A 214 -6.36 -4.63 1.84
N GLY A 215 -5.04 -4.48 1.71
CA GLY A 215 -4.39 -3.41 0.95
C GLY A 215 -4.19 -2.11 1.72
N CYS A 216 -4.55 -2.07 3.00
CA CYS A 216 -4.19 -0.96 3.87
C CYS A 216 -2.75 -1.12 4.37
N ASP A 217 -1.80 -0.83 3.47
CA ASP A 217 -0.37 -0.92 3.72
C ASP A 217 0.38 0.19 2.95
N PRO A 218 1.49 0.77 3.46
CA PRO A 218 2.08 0.53 4.78
C PRO A 218 1.17 0.99 5.92
N LEU A 219 1.16 0.22 7.01
CA LEU A 219 0.44 0.63 8.22
C LEU A 219 1.08 1.89 8.84
N PRO A 220 0.27 2.79 9.43
CA PRO A 220 0.79 3.93 10.17
C PRO A 220 1.64 3.47 11.36
N ARG A 221 2.74 4.18 11.60
CA ARG A 221 3.60 3.90 12.76
C ARG A 221 2.86 4.24 14.05
N ARG A 222 2.97 3.35 15.04
CA ARG A 222 2.42 3.58 16.38
C ARG A 222 3.45 4.20 17.33
N ARG A 223 2.98 5.02 18.26
CA ARG A 223 3.76 5.61 19.36
C ARG A 223 3.51 4.89 20.69
N CYS A 224 3.38 3.57 20.67
CA CYS A 224 3.25 2.70 21.84
C CYS A 224 4.36 1.64 21.84
N PHE A 225 4.68 1.08 23.00
CA PHE A 225 5.68 0.02 23.12
C PHE A 225 5.11 -1.33 22.67
N ALA A 226 5.85 -2.04 21.83
CA ALA A 226 5.48 -3.39 21.42
C ALA A 226 5.43 -4.33 22.64
N ARG A 227 4.36 -5.14 22.72
CA ARG A 227 4.19 -6.09 23.80
C ARG A 227 5.24 -7.20 23.74
N ALA A 228 6.00 -7.37 24.81
CA ALA A 228 7.08 -8.35 24.95
C ALA A 228 6.86 -9.23 26.21
N PRO A 229 7.47 -10.42 26.27
CA PRO A 229 7.46 -11.23 27.50
C PRO A 229 8.16 -10.48 28.66
N GLN A 230 7.63 -10.65 29.87
CA GLN A 230 8.23 -10.05 31.08
C GLN A 230 9.58 -10.66 31.44
N LEU A 231 9.78 -11.94 31.10
CA LEU A 231 10.99 -12.69 31.41
C LEU A 231 11.82 -12.87 30.14
N TYR A 232 13.10 -12.51 30.22
CA TYR A 232 14.06 -12.77 29.17
C TYR A 232 14.66 -14.17 29.35
N SER A 233 14.63 -14.98 28.29
CA SER A 233 15.39 -16.22 28.18
C SER A 233 16.48 -16.07 27.12
N LYS A 234 17.68 -16.58 27.42
CA LYS A 234 18.78 -16.59 26.45
C LYS A 234 18.38 -17.48 25.25
N PRO A 235 18.47 -16.97 24.01
CA PRO A 235 18.18 -17.79 22.83
C PRO A 235 19.19 -18.93 22.68
N PHE A 236 18.79 -19.98 21.96
CA PHE A 236 19.72 -21.05 21.59
C PHE A 236 20.85 -20.49 20.71
N PRO A 237 22.06 -21.08 20.79
CA PRO A 237 23.11 -20.82 19.80
C PRO A 237 22.60 -21.07 18.39
N ILE A 238 23.16 -20.36 17.41
CA ILE A 238 22.64 -20.38 16.04
C ILE A 238 22.60 -21.79 15.42
N ASP A 239 23.60 -22.62 15.71
CA ASP A 239 23.71 -23.98 15.17
C ASP A 239 22.61 -24.89 15.72
N GLU A 240 22.23 -24.69 16.98
CA GLU A 240 21.12 -25.42 17.62
C GLU A 240 19.75 -24.86 17.21
N SER A 241 19.62 -23.53 17.13
CA SER A 241 18.34 -22.86 16.88
C SER A 241 17.74 -23.17 15.52
N MET A 242 18.56 -23.56 14.53
CA MET A 242 18.07 -23.88 13.19
C MET A 242 17.17 -25.12 13.17
N TRP A 243 17.44 -26.13 14.01
CA TRP A 243 16.80 -27.45 13.91
C TRP A 243 16.13 -27.90 15.21
N LYS A 244 16.17 -27.08 16.26
CA LYS A 244 15.50 -27.32 17.54
C LYS A 244 14.26 -26.46 17.66
N LEU A 245 13.17 -27.03 18.18
CA LEU A 245 11.97 -26.24 18.50
C LEU A 245 12.30 -25.16 19.54
N PRO A 246 11.98 -23.89 19.28
CA PRO A 246 12.34 -22.80 20.18
C PRO A 246 11.43 -22.76 21.42
N ASP A 247 11.83 -21.95 22.40
CA ASP A 247 11.04 -21.71 23.61
C ASP A 247 9.74 -20.95 23.27
N ASN A 248 8.64 -21.37 23.89
CA ASN A 248 7.31 -20.81 23.70
C ASN A 248 7.16 -19.44 24.37
N ARG A 249 8.00 -19.09 25.34
CA ARG A 249 7.83 -17.87 26.16
C ARG A 249 7.95 -16.57 25.37
N ASN A 250 8.71 -16.58 24.27
CA ASN A 250 8.97 -15.41 23.44
C ASN A 250 7.89 -15.17 22.35
N VAL A 251 6.73 -15.82 22.47
CA VAL A 251 5.67 -15.80 21.46
C VAL A 251 4.33 -15.40 22.07
N ARG A 252 3.56 -14.59 21.34
CA ARG A 252 2.21 -14.17 21.73
C ARG A 252 1.17 -15.21 21.30
N TRP A 253 0.76 -16.07 22.23
CA TRP A 253 -0.14 -17.20 21.94
C TRP A 253 -1.64 -16.89 22.00
N SER A 254 -2.05 -15.72 22.50
CA SER A 254 -3.44 -15.33 22.78
C SER A 254 -4.40 -15.66 21.62
N GLN A 255 -3.98 -15.33 20.40
CA GLN A 255 -4.79 -15.37 19.20
C GLN A 255 -4.62 -16.64 18.34
N TYR A 256 -3.82 -17.61 18.79
CA TYR A 256 -3.60 -18.90 18.11
C TYR A 256 -4.37 -20.04 18.79
N ARG A 257 -4.69 -21.07 18.01
CA ARG A 257 -5.33 -22.31 18.53
C ARG A 257 -4.35 -23.12 19.38
N CYS A 258 -3.12 -23.29 18.91
CA CYS A 258 -2.03 -23.86 19.69
C CYS A 258 -1.44 -22.81 20.63
N LYS A 259 -0.96 -23.24 21.80
CA LYS A 259 -0.31 -22.38 22.82
C LYS A 259 1.17 -22.66 23.02
N ASN A 260 1.73 -23.56 22.21
CA ASN A 260 3.15 -23.89 22.17
C ASN A 260 3.51 -24.50 20.80
N PHE A 261 4.80 -24.54 20.48
CA PHE A 261 5.33 -25.11 19.26
C PHE A 261 5.16 -26.64 19.20
N THR A 262 5.18 -27.33 20.34
CA THR A 262 4.94 -28.78 20.39
C THR A 262 3.55 -29.16 19.87
N CYS A 263 2.53 -28.35 20.17
CA CYS A 263 1.18 -28.50 19.61
C CYS A 263 1.21 -28.36 18.08
N LEU A 264 1.92 -27.34 17.55
CA LEU A 264 2.03 -27.12 16.11
C LEU A 264 2.83 -28.22 15.39
N ALA A 265 3.82 -28.80 16.06
CA ALA A 265 4.63 -29.90 15.52
C ALA A 265 3.90 -31.27 15.57
N SER A 266 2.74 -31.35 16.24
CA SER A 266 2.02 -32.61 16.41
C SER A 266 1.07 -32.90 15.24
N ASN A 267 1.28 -34.03 14.55
CA ASN A 267 0.47 -34.47 13.40
C ASN A 267 -1.01 -34.76 13.76
N THR A 268 -1.33 -34.93 15.04
CA THR A 268 -2.71 -35.14 15.51
C THR A 268 -3.56 -33.89 15.38
N THR A 269 -2.93 -32.73 15.26
CA THR A 269 -3.61 -31.47 15.11
C THR A 269 -3.51 -30.99 13.67
N ARG A 270 -4.61 -31.05 12.91
CA ARG A 270 -4.78 -30.26 11.67
C ARG A 270 -4.86 -28.75 11.98
N LYS A 271 -3.99 -28.25 12.87
CA LYS A 271 -4.06 -26.91 13.47
C LYS A 271 -2.85 -26.12 13.01
N GLY A 272 -3.11 -25.12 12.16
CA GLY A 272 -2.08 -24.28 11.56
C GLY A 272 -2.50 -23.85 10.16
N PHE A 273 -1.53 -23.45 9.35
CA PHE A 273 -1.74 -23.18 7.94
C PHE A 273 -1.77 -24.50 7.16
N PHE A 274 -2.84 -24.74 6.39
CA PHE A 274 -3.07 -26.05 5.75
C PHE A 274 -1.98 -26.46 4.75
N LYS A 275 -1.34 -25.50 4.05
CA LYS A 275 -0.21 -25.80 3.14
C LYS A 275 1.11 -26.08 3.87
N CYS A 276 1.12 -25.89 5.19
CA CYS A 276 2.32 -25.95 6.02
C CYS A 276 2.01 -26.67 7.34
N ALA A 277 1.18 -27.72 7.25
CA ALA A 277 0.73 -28.48 8.40
C ALA A 277 1.90 -29.14 9.15
N ASP A 278 2.85 -29.71 8.40
CA ASP A 278 4.00 -30.43 8.95
C ASP A 278 5.26 -29.57 9.10
N CYS A 279 5.18 -28.28 8.77
CA CYS A 279 6.34 -27.37 8.76
C CYS A 279 6.97 -27.12 10.14
N PHE A 280 6.25 -27.43 11.21
CA PHE A 280 6.76 -27.33 12.58
C PHE A 280 7.46 -28.62 13.03
N ASN A 281 7.36 -29.73 12.28
CA ASN A 281 8.21 -30.88 12.47
C ASN A 281 9.58 -30.62 11.82
N LEU A 282 10.47 -30.00 12.60
CA LEU A 282 11.79 -29.62 12.12
C LEU A 282 12.68 -30.83 11.78
N SER A 283 12.55 -31.93 12.53
CA SER A 283 13.47 -33.07 12.43
C SER A 283 13.15 -33.99 11.27
N ASP A 284 11.88 -34.42 11.13
CA ASP A 284 11.53 -35.46 10.15
C ASP A 284 11.07 -34.86 8.82
N HIS A 285 10.34 -33.75 8.86
CA HIS A 285 9.76 -33.12 7.68
C HIS A 285 10.66 -32.04 7.09
N GLU A 286 11.09 -31.06 7.88
CA GLU A 286 11.83 -29.90 7.34
C GLU A 286 13.33 -30.16 7.14
N LEU A 287 13.98 -30.94 8.01
CA LEU A 287 15.39 -31.27 7.88
C LEU A 287 15.70 -31.82 6.47
N PRO A 288 15.09 -32.89 5.94
CA PRO A 288 15.53 -33.46 4.66
C PRO A 288 15.33 -32.56 3.43
N ARG A 289 14.53 -31.49 3.52
CA ARG A 289 14.11 -30.69 2.36
C ARG A 289 15.29 -30.03 1.65
N TRP A 290 15.24 -30.06 0.32
CA TRP A 290 16.24 -29.54 -0.62
C TRP A 290 17.67 -30.12 -0.50
N ILE A 291 17.87 -31.12 0.34
CA ILE A 291 19.16 -31.84 0.49
C ILE A 291 19.00 -33.29 0.05
N LYS A 292 17.91 -33.94 0.45
CA LYS A 292 17.57 -35.29 0.02
C LYS A 292 16.47 -35.19 -1.02
N GLN A 293 16.61 -35.94 -2.12
CA GLN A 293 15.53 -36.08 -3.08
C GLN A 293 14.39 -36.84 -2.43
N VAL A 294 13.21 -36.22 -2.41
CA VAL A 294 11.96 -36.91 -2.10
C VAL A 294 11.43 -37.40 -3.44
N ILE A 295 11.41 -38.72 -3.62
CA ILE A 295 10.88 -39.35 -4.83
C ILE A 295 9.36 -39.23 -4.75
N SER A 296 8.77 -38.41 -5.62
CA SER A 296 7.32 -38.23 -5.71
C SER A 296 6.63 -39.43 -6.38
N ASP A 297 7.36 -40.19 -7.19
CA ASP A 297 6.89 -41.38 -7.90
C ASP A 297 7.98 -42.48 -7.92
N PRO A 298 7.80 -43.59 -7.17
CA PRO A 298 8.72 -44.72 -7.16
C PRO A 298 8.90 -45.42 -8.52
N GLU A 299 7.93 -45.27 -9.43
CA GLU A 299 7.93 -45.94 -10.74
C GLU A 299 8.62 -45.11 -11.83
N MET A 300 8.52 -43.78 -11.77
CA MET A 300 9.11 -42.88 -12.78
C MET A 300 10.41 -42.17 -12.35
N ASN A 301 10.82 -42.23 -11.08
CA ASN A 301 11.99 -41.50 -10.54
C ASN A 301 11.95 -39.97 -10.80
N LEU A 302 10.77 -39.40 -11.03
CA LEU A 302 10.60 -37.97 -11.29
C LEU A 302 10.28 -37.24 -9.99
N THR A 303 11.02 -36.16 -9.72
CA THR A 303 10.76 -35.25 -8.60
C THR A 303 10.62 -33.83 -9.12
N ALA A 304 9.70 -33.07 -8.52
CA ALA A 304 9.58 -31.65 -8.79
C ALA A 304 10.71 -30.84 -8.13
N ASP A 305 11.35 -31.39 -7.10
CA ASP A 305 12.20 -30.62 -6.22
C ASP A 305 13.66 -30.62 -6.72
N PHE A 306 14.27 -29.43 -6.81
CA PHE A 306 15.71 -29.31 -7.07
C PHE A 306 16.48 -29.25 -5.75
N LEU A 307 17.68 -29.82 -5.73
CA LEU A 307 18.53 -29.75 -4.54
C LEU A 307 19.33 -28.45 -4.49
N ILE A 308 19.55 -27.91 -3.28
CA ILE A 308 20.38 -26.71 -3.09
C ILE A 308 21.77 -26.85 -3.71
N PRO A 309 22.53 -27.95 -3.48
CA PRO A 309 23.83 -28.13 -4.13
C PRO A 309 23.76 -28.05 -5.66
N GLU A 310 22.71 -28.63 -6.27
CA GLU A 310 22.55 -28.60 -7.73
C GLU A 310 22.31 -27.18 -8.25
N VAL A 311 21.47 -26.39 -7.56
CA VAL A 311 21.16 -25.02 -7.96
C VAL A 311 22.36 -24.09 -7.74
N LEU A 312 23.04 -24.20 -6.59
CA LEU A 312 24.22 -23.40 -6.29
C LEU A 312 25.40 -23.72 -7.23
N ASN A 313 25.51 -24.95 -7.72
CA ASN A 313 26.53 -25.34 -8.70
C ASN A 313 26.34 -24.70 -10.08
N ILE A 314 25.14 -24.18 -10.41
CA ILE A 314 24.92 -23.44 -11.66
C ILE A 314 25.80 -22.18 -11.70
N LYS A 315 25.96 -21.52 -10.55
CA LYS A 315 26.74 -20.29 -10.39
C LYS A 315 27.56 -20.34 -9.10
N LEU A 316 28.60 -21.17 -9.12
CA LEU A 316 29.42 -21.47 -7.95
C LEU A 316 30.01 -20.19 -7.33
N GLY A 317 29.66 -19.91 -6.08
CA GLY A 317 30.18 -18.76 -5.32
C GLY A 317 29.54 -17.40 -5.67
N GLU A 318 28.60 -17.34 -6.62
CA GLU A 318 27.97 -16.06 -7.02
C GLU A 318 26.70 -15.74 -6.21
N ILE A 319 26.03 -16.75 -5.65
CA ILE A 319 24.79 -16.60 -4.88
C ILE A 319 25.13 -16.38 -3.40
N ARG A 320 24.78 -15.21 -2.86
CA ARG A 320 25.15 -14.81 -1.48
C ARG A 320 23.96 -14.26 -0.69
N ILE A 321 23.06 -13.57 -1.38
CA ILE A 321 21.85 -13.00 -0.78
C ILE A 321 20.62 -13.33 -1.62
N GLY A 322 19.52 -13.69 -0.96
CA GLY A 322 18.27 -13.96 -1.65
C GLY A 322 17.03 -13.71 -0.81
N LEU A 323 15.90 -13.85 -1.48
CA LEU A 323 14.57 -13.75 -0.88
C LEU A 323 13.84 -15.09 -1.07
N ASP A 324 13.32 -15.64 0.01
CA ASP A 324 12.35 -16.72 -0.01
C ASP A 324 10.95 -16.11 0.11
N PHE A 325 10.25 -16.04 -1.01
CA PHE A 325 8.88 -15.54 -1.11
C PHE A 325 7.87 -16.66 -0.91
N SER A 326 8.01 -17.36 0.21
CA SER A 326 7.20 -18.53 0.58
C SER A 326 6.78 -18.44 2.05
N VAL A 327 5.59 -18.93 2.37
CA VAL A 327 5.16 -19.01 3.78
C VAL A 327 5.59 -20.34 4.38
N GLY A 328 6.43 -20.27 5.41
CA GLY A 328 6.84 -21.43 6.19
C GLY A 328 7.60 -21.04 7.45
N THR A 329 8.30 -22.00 8.05
CA THR A 329 9.07 -21.81 9.28
C THR A 329 10.50 -21.30 9.05
N GLY A 330 10.85 -20.94 7.81
CA GLY A 330 12.19 -20.44 7.43
C GLY A 330 13.19 -21.54 7.05
N THR A 331 12.74 -22.74 6.72
CA THR A 331 13.64 -23.88 6.46
C THR A 331 14.54 -23.69 5.25
N PHE A 332 14.04 -23.09 4.16
CA PHE A 332 14.89 -22.77 3.02
C PHE A 332 16.03 -21.82 3.43
N ALA A 333 15.73 -20.81 4.23
CA ALA A 333 16.74 -19.90 4.78
C ALA A 333 17.75 -20.61 5.71
N ALA A 334 17.28 -21.53 6.57
CA ALA A 334 18.16 -22.36 7.40
C ALA A 334 19.11 -23.21 6.54
N ARG A 335 18.58 -23.86 5.49
CA ARG A 335 19.37 -24.70 4.59
C ARG A 335 20.38 -23.91 3.77
N MET A 336 19.96 -22.80 3.18
CA MET A 336 20.85 -21.92 2.41
C MET A 336 21.98 -21.34 3.26
N ARG A 337 21.74 -21.11 4.57
CA ARG A 337 22.77 -20.65 5.51
C ARG A 337 23.91 -21.66 5.70
N GLU A 338 23.64 -22.96 5.64
CA GLU A 338 24.68 -24.01 5.69
C GLU A 338 25.65 -23.91 4.50
N PHE A 339 25.23 -23.25 3.42
CA PHE A 339 26.04 -22.92 2.24
C PHE A 339 26.51 -21.45 2.24
N ASN A 340 26.47 -20.77 3.38
CA ASN A 340 26.83 -19.35 3.56
C ASN A 340 25.99 -18.36 2.73
N VAL A 341 24.75 -18.72 2.39
CA VAL A 341 23.83 -17.82 1.69
C VAL A 341 22.82 -17.22 2.68
N THR A 342 22.71 -15.90 2.68
CA THR A 342 21.74 -15.18 3.53
C THR A 342 20.41 -15.07 2.81
N ILE A 343 19.37 -15.63 3.40
CA ILE A 343 18.00 -15.54 2.86
C ILE A 343 17.13 -14.73 3.80
N VAL A 344 16.40 -13.77 3.23
CA VAL A 344 15.28 -13.11 3.88
C VAL A 344 14.01 -13.90 3.56
N SER A 345 13.21 -14.26 4.56
CA SER A 345 11.98 -15.03 4.37
C SER A 345 10.76 -14.11 4.47
N ALA A 346 10.07 -13.86 3.36
CA ALA A 346 8.82 -13.11 3.35
C ALA A 346 7.69 -13.96 3.92
N THR A 347 6.99 -13.48 4.95
CA THR A 347 5.97 -14.28 5.63
C THR A 347 4.90 -13.44 6.30
N ILE A 348 3.77 -14.08 6.61
CA ILE A 348 2.70 -13.58 7.47
C ILE A 348 2.27 -14.66 8.44
N ASN A 349 1.55 -14.30 9.50
CA ASN A 349 1.13 -15.24 10.52
C ASN A 349 -0.23 -15.87 10.16
N LEU A 350 -0.21 -17.11 9.66
CA LEU A 350 -1.41 -17.86 9.22
C LEU A 350 -1.73 -19.00 10.19
N GLY A 351 -2.56 -18.73 11.20
CA GLY A 351 -2.94 -19.74 12.20
C GLY A 351 -1.80 -20.23 13.08
N ALA A 352 -0.56 -19.78 12.82
CA ALA A 352 0.66 -20.05 13.55
C ALA A 352 1.60 -18.82 13.51
N PRO A 353 2.52 -18.68 14.49
CA PRO A 353 3.44 -17.54 14.62
C PRO A 353 4.70 -17.73 13.76
N PHE A 354 4.58 -17.64 12.44
CA PHE A 354 5.70 -17.88 11.51
C PHE A 354 6.81 -16.85 11.64
N ASN A 355 6.47 -15.57 11.80
CA ASN A 355 7.47 -14.50 11.94
C ASN A 355 8.33 -14.72 13.19
N GLU A 356 7.69 -15.01 14.32
CA GLU A 356 8.38 -15.34 15.56
C GLU A 356 9.20 -16.63 15.45
N MET A 357 8.67 -17.66 14.79
CA MET A 357 9.41 -18.92 14.55
C MET A 357 10.70 -18.68 13.77
N ILE A 358 10.64 -17.95 12.66
CA ILE A 358 11.81 -17.65 11.82
C ILE A 358 12.85 -16.85 12.63
N ALA A 359 12.42 -15.82 13.35
CA ALA A 359 13.32 -15.03 14.18
C ALA A 359 13.99 -15.85 15.30
N LEU A 360 13.24 -16.73 15.97
CA LEU A 360 13.76 -17.60 17.04
C LEU A 360 14.75 -18.66 16.55
N ARG A 361 14.73 -18.98 15.25
CA ARG A 361 15.76 -19.81 14.59
C ARG A 361 17.02 -19.01 14.22
N GLY A 362 17.05 -17.69 14.47
CA GLY A 362 18.15 -16.80 14.10
C GLY A 362 18.18 -16.42 12.62
N LEU A 363 17.01 -16.45 11.97
CA LEU A 363 16.81 -16.12 10.56
C LEU A 363 16.06 -14.78 10.42
N VAL A 364 15.98 -14.24 9.21
CA VAL A 364 15.39 -12.91 8.96
C VAL A 364 13.97 -13.04 8.42
N PRO A 365 12.92 -12.83 9.24
CA PRO A 365 11.57 -12.69 8.72
C PRO A 365 11.34 -11.30 8.15
N LEU A 366 10.70 -11.24 6.99
CA LEU A 366 10.17 -10.01 6.43
C LEU A 366 8.64 -10.10 6.47
N TYR A 367 8.01 -9.30 7.34
CA TYR A 367 6.56 -9.30 7.50
C TYR A 367 5.92 -8.58 6.32
N LEU A 368 5.49 -9.34 5.31
CA LEU A 368 5.09 -8.82 4.00
C LEU A 368 3.95 -9.65 3.41
N THR A 369 2.95 -8.98 2.85
CA THR A 369 1.86 -9.62 2.09
C THR A 369 2.18 -9.67 0.60
N ILE A 370 1.50 -10.54 -0.15
CA ILE A 370 1.66 -10.65 -1.61
C ILE A 370 1.23 -9.38 -2.38
N ASN A 371 0.47 -8.51 -1.73
CA ASN A 371 -0.12 -7.33 -2.36
C ASN A 371 0.87 -6.15 -2.38
N GLN A 372 1.98 -6.29 -1.66
CA GLN A 372 2.96 -5.24 -1.42
C GLN A 372 4.10 -5.36 -2.41
N ARG A 373 4.59 -4.21 -2.86
CA ARG A 373 5.86 -4.12 -3.56
C ARG A 373 6.99 -4.54 -2.61
N LEU A 374 7.90 -5.36 -3.10
CA LEU A 374 9.08 -5.82 -2.37
C LEU A 374 9.93 -4.63 -1.89
N PRO A 375 10.24 -4.52 -0.58
CA PRO A 375 10.98 -3.40 0.01
C PRO A 375 12.50 -3.54 -0.19
N PHE A 376 12.91 -4.02 -1.36
CA PHE A 376 14.31 -4.10 -1.79
C PHE A 376 14.55 -3.09 -2.91
N PHE A 377 15.76 -2.54 -2.98
CA PHE A 377 16.17 -1.70 -4.10
C PHE A 377 16.35 -2.56 -5.36
N ASP A 378 16.29 -1.91 -6.52
CA ASP A 378 16.33 -2.58 -7.82
C ASP A 378 17.68 -3.29 -8.03
N ASN A 379 17.65 -4.50 -8.58
CA ASN A 379 18.82 -5.32 -8.93
C ASN A 379 19.79 -5.60 -7.76
N THR A 380 19.27 -5.93 -6.57
CA THR A 380 20.08 -6.16 -5.37
C THR A 380 20.22 -7.62 -4.95
N LEU A 381 19.31 -8.50 -5.37
CA LEU A 381 19.28 -9.90 -4.94
C LEU A 381 19.91 -10.85 -5.96
N ASP A 382 20.57 -11.89 -5.46
CA ASP A 382 21.23 -12.92 -6.27
C ASP A 382 20.28 -14.08 -6.57
N LEU A 383 19.30 -14.31 -5.68
CA LEU A 383 18.34 -15.41 -5.74
C LEU A 383 16.96 -14.95 -5.27
N LEU A 384 15.91 -15.38 -5.97
CA LEU A 384 14.54 -15.33 -5.50
C LEU A 384 13.98 -16.75 -5.56
N HIS A 385 13.48 -17.24 -4.44
CA HIS A 385 12.92 -18.57 -4.28
C HIS A 385 11.44 -18.48 -3.94
N THR A 386 10.63 -19.38 -4.51
CA THR A 386 9.22 -19.57 -4.15
C THR A 386 8.91 -21.06 -4.14
N THR A 387 8.20 -21.54 -3.11
CA THR A 387 7.74 -22.92 -3.02
C THR A 387 6.28 -22.99 -2.59
N ARG A 388 5.43 -23.64 -3.41
CA ARG A 388 4.01 -23.98 -3.11
C ARG A 388 3.12 -22.82 -2.59
N PHE A 389 3.56 -21.58 -2.76
CA PHE A 389 2.93 -20.40 -2.17
C PHE A 389 2.01 -19.69 -3.17
N LEU A 390 2.61 -19.20 -4.25
CA LEU A 390 1.90 -18.81 -5.46
C LEU A 390 1.65 -20.08 -6.26
N ASP A 391 0.38 -20.43 -6.46
CA ASP A 391 -0.04 -21.62 -7.20
C ASP A 391 -1.32 -21.26 -7.99
N GLY A 392 -2.02 -22.23 -8.57
CA GLY A 392 -3.18 -22.06 -9.45
C GLY A 392 -4.35 -21.24 -8.90
N TRP A 393 -4.35 -20.83 -7.62
CA TRP A 393 -5.32 -19.85 -7.13
C TRP A 393 -5.04 -18.40 -7.64
N ILE A 394 -3.80 -18.08 -8.03
CA ILE A 394 -3.38 -16.71 -8.34
C ILE A 394 -3.93 -16.23 -9.69
N ASP A 395 -4.47 -15.00 -9.71
CA ASP A 395 -4.87 -14.29 -10.93
C ASP A 395 -3.67 -13.95 -11.82
N PHE A 396 -3.84 -14.02 -13.14
CA PHE A 396 -2.75 -13.79 -14.09
C PHE A 396 -2.22 -12.36 -14.07
N VAL A 397 -3.11 -11.36 -13.94
CA VAL A 397 -2.68 -9.95 -13.87
C VAL A 397 -1.93 -9.70 -12.57
N LEU A 398 -2.38 -10.30 -11.46
CA LEU A 398 -1.63 -10.24 -10.21
C LEU A 398 -0.27 -10.93 -10.32
N LEU A 399 -0.21 -12.10 -10.96
CA LEU A 399 1.04 -12.81 -11.19
C LEU A 399 2.01 -11.95 -12.01
N ASP A 400 1.55 -11.29 -13.07
CA ASP A 400 2.39 -10.38 -13.86
C ASP A 400 3.04 -9.30 -12.97
N PHE A 401 2.25 -8.60 -12.14
CA PHE A 401 2.79 -7.60 -11.23
C PHE A 401 3.85 -8.19 -10.28
N ILE A 402 3.62 -9.39 -9.76
CA ILE A 402 4.59 -10.08 -8.90
C ILE A 402 5.86 -10.43 -9.68
N LEU A 403 5.74 -11.00 -10.88
CA LEU A 403 6.87 -11.40 -11.72
C LEU A 403 7.73 -10.19 -12.12
N TYR A 404 7.12 -9.05 -12.44
CA TYR A 404 7.85 -7.81 -12.72
C TYR A 404 8.51 -7.22 -11.47
N ASP A 405 7.92 -7.37 -10.29
CA ASP A 405 8.56 -6.93 -9.04
C ASP A 405 9.71 -7.85 -8.62
N TRP A 406 9.59 -9.16 -8.90
CA TRP A 406 10.67 -10.13 -8.78
C TRP A 406 11.82 -9.84 -9.74
N ASP A 407 11.50 -9.56 -11.01
CA ASP A 407 12.48 -9.10 -11.99
C ASP A 407 13.19 -7.83 -11.52
N ARG A 408 12.44 -6.87 -10.97
CA ARG A 408 13.01 -5.62 -10.47
C ARG A 408 14.06 -5.85 -9.38
N VAL A 409 13.80 -6.71 -8.38
CA VAL A 409 14.74 -6.91 -7.26
C VAL A 409 15.90 -7.85 -7.60
N LEU A 410 15.71 -8.78 -8.53
CA LEU A 410 16.78 -9.66 -9.02
C LEU A 410 17.79 -8.89 -9.86
N ARG A 411 19.07 -9.05 -9.56
CA ARG A 411 20.14 -8.48 -10.39
C ARG A 411 20.36 -9.27 -11.67
N PRO A 412 20.94 -8.69 -12.73
CA PRO A 412 21.38 -9.46 -13.90
C PRO A 412 22.29 -10.63 -13.50
N GLY A 413 22.03 -11.83 -14.04
CA GLY A 413 22.67 -13.08 -13.63
C GLY A 413 22.09 -13.71 -12.36
N GLY A 414 21.15 -13.04 -11.68
CA GLY A 414 20.43 -13.59 -10.54
C GLY A 414 19.47 -14.72 -10.96
N LEU A 415 19.22 -15.64 -10.04
CA LEU A 415 18.39 -16.82 -10.27
C LEU A 415 16.98 -16.61 -9.71
N LEU A 416 15.96 -16.93 -10.50
CA LEU A 416 14.60 -17.17 -10.07
C LEU A 416 14.40 -18.68 -9.97
N TRP A 417 14.20 -19.17 -8.75
CA TRP A 417 13.96 -20.58 -8.44
C TRP A 417 12.51 -20.78 -8.02
N ILE A 418 11.76 -21.44 -8.89
CA ILE A 418 10.37 -21.83 -8.69
C ILE A 418 10.35 -23.31 -8.34
N ASP A 419 9.79 -23.64 -7.19
CA ASP A 419 9.76 -25.00 -6.64
C ASP A 419 8.31 -25.46 -6.44
N SER A 420 7.91 -26.54 -7.10
CA SER A 420 6.60 -27.15 -6.95
C SER A 420 5.43 -26.15 -7.12
N PHE A 421 5.46 -25.27 -8.13
CA PHE A 421 4.31 -24.44 -8.49
C PHE A 421 3.19 -25.35 -8.98
N PHE A 422 2.06 -25.34 -8.30
CA PHE A 422 0.97 -26.27 -8.58
C PHE A 422 -0.16 -25.58 -9.36
N CYS A 423 -0.66 -26.17 -10.45
CA CYS A 423 -1.87 -25.69 -11.13
C CYS A 423 -2.64 -26.83 -11.79
N LEU A 424 -3.85 -26.52 -12.29
CA LEU A 424 -4.60 -27.43 -13.16
C LEU A 424 -3.87 -27.58 -14.49
N LYS A 425 -3.95 -28.77 -15.11
CA LYS A 425 -3.35 -29.06 -16.42
C LYS A 425 -3.84 -28.10 -17.51
N GLU A 426 -5.12 -27.72 -17.47
CA GLU A 426 -5.74 -26.79 -18.42
C GLU A 426 -5.20 -25.36 -18.33
N ASP A 427 -4.72 -24.95 -17.15
CA ASP A 427 -4.17 -23.61 -16.91
C ASP A 427 -2.64 -23.55 -17.09
N LEU A 428 -1.98 -24.70 -17.28
CA LEU A 428 -0.52 -24.80 -17.24
C LEU A 428 0.11 -23.88 -18.29
N ASP A 429 -0.36 -23.95 -19.54
CA ASP A 429 0.22 -23.18 -20.64
C ASP A 429 0.15 -21.67 -20.38
N ASP A 430 -0.96 -21.17 -19.84
CA ASP A 430 -1.14 -19.76 -19.49
C ASP A 430 -0.13 -19.31 -18.41
N TYR A 431 0.05 -20.12 -17.36
CA TYR A 431 1.06 -19.83 -16.34
C TYR A 431 2.47 -19.88 -16.90
N LEU A 432 2.78 -20.86 -17.75
CA LEU A 432 4.10 -20.97 -18.38
C LEU A 432 4.38 -19.79 -19.31
N GLU A 433 3.40 -19.29 -20.04
CA GLU A 433 3.54 -18.06 -20.83
C GLU A 433 3.84 -16.85 -19.96
N ALA A 434 3.17 -16.68 -18.82
CA ALA A 434 3.48 -15.59 -17.87
C ALA A 434 4.96 -15.62 -17.42
N PHE A 435 5.51 -16.80 -17.09
CA PHE A 435 6.93 -16.93 -16.75
C PHE A 435 7.87 -16.65 -17.95
N LYS A 436 7.48 -17.04 -19.17
CA LYS A 436 8.27 -16.78 -20.39
C LYS A 436 8.37 -15.29 -20.72
N MET A 437 7.38 -14.47 -20.33
CA MET A 437 7.39 -13.02 -20.58
C MET A 437 8.61 -12.31 -19.98
N LEU A 438 9.20 -12.86 -18.90
CA LEU A 438 10.43 -12.34 -18.29
C LEU A 438 11.66 -12.46 -19.20
N ARG A 439 11.62 -13.36 -20.20
CA ARG A 439 12.73 -13.68 -21.12
C ARG A 439 13.99 -14.15 -20.40
N TYR A 440 13.83 -14.92 -19.32
CA TYR A 440 14.95 -15.48 -18.57
C TYR A 440 15.55 -16.69 -19.28
N ARG A 441 16.85 -16.90 -19.09
CA ARG A 441 17.54 -18.11 -19.55
C ARG A 441 17.14 -19.29 -18.68
N ARG A 442 16.77 -20.41 -19.28
CA ARG A 442 16.39 -21.64 -18.54
C ARG A 442 17.62 -22.47 -18.22
N HIS A 443 17.83 -22.82 -16.95
CA HIS A 443 18.85 -23.79 -16.52
C HIS A 443 18.25 -25.15 -16.18
N LYS A 444 17.15 -25.14 -15.43
CA LYS A 444 16.36 -26.34 -15.10
C LYS A 444 14.89 -26.04 -15.33
N TRP A 445 14.14 -27.03 -15.81
CA TRP A 445 12.72 -26.91 -16.12
C TRP A 445 12.08 -28.30 -16.13
N ILE A 446 11.10 -28.52 -15.27
CA ILE A 446 10.39 -29.81 -15.19
C ILE A 446 8.92 -29.59 -14.86
N VAL A 447 8.07 -30.43 -15.45
CA VAL A 447 6.66 -30.54 -15.11
C VAL A 447 6.41 -31.99 -14.73
N VAL A 448 5.82 -32.23 -13.56
CA VAL A 448 5.47 -33.56 -13.08
C VAL A 448 3.98 -33.63 -12.72
N PRO A 449 3.30 -34.76 -12.95
CA PRO A 449 1.92 -34.93 -12.51
C PRO A 449 1.84 -34.90 -10.98
N LYS A 450 0.76 -34.33 -10.45
CA LYS A 450 0.44 -34.35 -9.03
C LYS A 450 -0.58 -35.47 -8.79
N LEU A 451 -0.11 -36.59 -8.23
CA LEU A 451 -0.83 -37.87 -8.14
C LEU A 451 -1.72 -38.00 -6.88
N ASP A 452 -1.89 -36.93 -6.10
CA ASP A 452 -2.68 -36.99 -4.85
C ASP A 452 -4.19 -36.85 -5.09
N LYS A 453 -4.63 -36.23 -6.19
CA LYS A 453 -6.04 -35.98 -6.53
C LYS A 453 -6.31 -35.91 -8.04
N ASP A 454 -7.25 -36.74 -8.49
CA ASP A 454 -7.93 -36.71 -9.81
C ASP A 454 -7.04 -36.64 -11.07
N ASP A 455 -5.70 -36.77 -10.96
CA ASP A 455 -4.72 -36.63 -12.05
C ASP A 455 -4.89 -35.40 -12.95
N ARG A 456 -5.59 -34.36 -12.50
CA ARG A 456 -5.83 -33.11 -13.24
C ARG A 456 -4.82 -32.02 -12.92
N GLU A 457 -3.93 -32.31 -12.00
CA GLU A 457 -3.07 -31.37 -11.33
C GLU A 457 -1.60 -31.66 -11.71
N VAL A 458 -0.78 -30.60 -11.82
CA VAL A 458 0.65 -30.72 -12.16
C VAL A 458 1.47 -29.81 -11.26
N PHE A 459 2.70 -30.23 -10.99
CA PHE A 459 3.73 -29.37 -10.43
C PHE A 459 4.68 -28.91 -11.53
N PHE A 460 5.04 -27.65 -11.48
CA PHE A 460 6.04 -27.00 -12.31
C PHE A 460 7.18 -26.49 -11.44
N SER A 461 8.41 -26.84 -11.80
CA SER A 461 9.62 -26.32 -11.16
C SER A 461 10.61 -25.84 -12.20
N ALA A 462 11.27 -24.72 -11.91
CA ALA A 462 12.28 -24.15 -12.80
C ALA A 462 13.36 -23.38 -12.04
N VAL A 463 14.55 -23.35 -12.65
CA VAL A 463 15.62 -22.42 -12.30
C VAL A 463 15.92 -21.58 -13.52
N LEU A 464 15.67 -20.28 -13.40
CA LEU A 464 15.71 -19.30 -14.47
C LEU A 464 16.75 -18.21 -14.14
N GLU A 465 17.57 -17.78 -15.09
CA GLU A 465 18.57 -16.73 -14.90
C GLU A 465 18.16 -15.44 -15.62
N LYS A 466 18.20 -14.32 -14.89
CA LYS A 466 17.90 -12.99 -15.43
C LYS A 466 18.99 -12.58 -16.44
N PRO A 467 18.66 -12.25 -17.70
CA PRO A 467 19.64 -11.78 -18.66
C PRO A 467 20.11 -10.35 -18.33
N PRO A 468 21.29 -9.93 -18.81
CA PRO A 468 21.66 -8.53 -18.79
C PRO A 468 20.68 -7.72 -19.65
N ARG A 469 20.24 -6.57 -19.13
CA ARG A 469 19.46 -5.57 -19.87
C ARG A 469 20.28 -4.28 -19.90
N PRO A 470 20.40 -3.61 -21.06
CA PRO A 470 21.20 -2.39 -21.16
C PRO A 470 20.60 -1.29 -20.27
N PHE A 471 21.45 -0.61 -19.50
CA PHE A 471 21.14 0.74 -19.03
C PHE A 471 21.09 1.62 -20.28
N ARG A 472 19.90 1.99 -20.71
CA ARG A 472 19.73 2.92 -21.84
C ARG A 472 19.90 4.35 -21.38
#